data_AF-A0A9D8QDA5-F1
#
_entry.id   AF-A0A9D8QDA5-F1
#
_cell.length_a   1.000
_cell.length_b   1.000
_cell.length_c   1.000
_cell.angle_alpha   90.00
_cell.angle_beta   90.00
_cell.angle_gamma   90.00
#
_symmetry.space_group_name_H-M   'P 1'
#
loop_
_entity.id
_entity.type
_entity.pdbx_description
1 polymer ?
#
loop_
_entity_poly.entity_id
_entity_poly.type
_entity_poly.pdbx_seq_one_letter_code
_entity_poly.pdbx_strand_id
1 'polypeptide(L)'
;ARGGWPVLQVGDRLAVGSKGQGVVQLRQRLIITGDLDASVGTSNVFDSYVEGGVRRFQARMGLSTTGSVNRATLNALNVPIERRIRQLETNVVRLRTWSGNLGNRYVVANIPAAAIETVENGHVATRHAAGVGKADRQSPLLQTKIPEVNFNPTWTVPASIIRKDLIPMMRKQPGYLTENRIRIIGPSGEIAPERVNWNSDEATRYTFRQDPGGEFNSLGFVRINIPSPHGVYMHDTPAKGIFGDDFRFVSSGCIRVQNVRDYITFLLKETPGWDRAKIDETIQSGERINARIANPVPCYWVYITAWATPDGGVQFREDIYNKDGLGPVPVARLQGEQDI
;
A
#
# COMPACT_ATOMS: atom_id res chain seq x y z
N ALA A 1 15.46 -32.07 15.40
CA ALA A 1 15.45 -30.61 15.15
C ALA A 1 16.65 -30.23 14.27
N ARG A 2 16.48 -30.22 12.94
CA ARG A 2 17.34 -29.52 11.98
C ARG A 2 16.44 -28.62 11.12
N GLY A 3 15.64 -27.81 11.80
CA GLY A 3 14.61 -26.98 11.17
C GLY A 3 15.23 -25.86 10.35
N GLY A 4 14.50 -25.40 9.34
CA GLY A 4 14.89 -24.29 8.48
C GLY A 4 15.13 -24.69 7.03
N TRP A 5 15.51 -23.69 6.24
CA TRP A 5 15.74 -23.82 4.81
C TRP A 5 17.08 -23.19 4.46
N PRO A 6 17.85 -23.81 3.54
CA PRO A 6 19.14 -23.27 3.11
C PRO A 6 18.97 -21.93 2.40
N VAL A 7 19.99 -21.07 2.53
CA VAL A 7 20.08 -19.83 1.75
C VAL A 7 20.32 -20.19 0.29
N LEU A 8 19.50 -19.66 -0.60
CA LEU A 8 19.68 -19.77 -2.04
C LEU A 8 20.80 -18.83 -2.49
N GLN A 9 21.83 -19.41 -3.10
CA GLN A 9 22.89 -18.66 -3.77
C GLN A 9 22.74 -18.86 -5.27
N VAL A 10 21.87 -18.04 -5.86
CA VAL A 10 21.55 -18.07 -7.29
C VAL A 10 21.76 -16.69 -7.88
N GLY A 11 22.11 -16.62 -9.16
CA GLY A 11 22.24 -15.35 -9.87
C GLY A 11 20.91 -14.59 -9.94
N ASP A 12 20.98 -13.33 -10.37
CA ASP A 12 19.90 -12.33 -10.26
C ASP A 12 18.58 -12.69 -10.97
N ARG A 13 18.57 -13.70 -11.83
CA ARG A 13 17.36 -14.12 -12.55
C ARG A 13 17.31 -15.61 -12.81
N LEU A 14 16.27 -16.27 -12.27
CA LEU A 14 15.83 -17.59 -12.71
C LEU A 14 14.42 -17.51 -13.30
N ALA A 15 14.22 -18.12 -14.47
CA ALA A 15 12.94 -18.18 -15.16
C ALA A 15 12.84 -19.47 -15.98
N VAL A 16 11.67 -19.72 -16.59
CA VAL A 16 11.45 -20.88 -17.45
C VAL A 16 12.59 -21.06 -18.46
N GLY A 17 13.12 -22.28 -18.55
CA GLY A 17 14.25 -22.63 -19.40
C GLY A 17 15.63 -22.50 -18.74
N SER A 18 15.74 -21.84 -17.57
CA SER A 18 16.97 -21.80 -16.78
C SER A 18 17.37 -23.22 -16.34
N LYS A 19 18.67 -23.49 -16.25
CA LYS A 19 19.22 -24.79 -15.84
C LYS A 19 20.34 -24.64 -14.82
N GLY A 20 20.50 -25.63 -13.95
CA GLY A 20 21.67 -25.77 -13.08
C GLY A 20 21.34 -25.95 -11.60
N GLN A 21 22.38 -25.92 -10.77
CA GLN A 21 22.26 -26.18 -9.32
C GLN A 21 21.33 -25.19 -8.60
N GLY A 22 21.29 -23.93 -9.05
CA GLY A 22 20.38 -22.94 -8.49
C GLY A 22 18.89 -23.31 -8.63
N VAL A 23 18.53 -23.97 -9.72
CA VAL A 23 17.15 -24.47 -9.92
C VAL A 23 16.85 -25.63 -8.98
N VAL A 24 17.81 -26.53 -8.76
CA VAL A 24 17.66 -27.65 -7.83
C VAL A 24 17.46 -27.14 -6.41
N GLN A 25 18.26 -26.15 -5.98
CA GLN A 25 18.11 -25.49 -4.68
C GLN A 25 16.75 -24.80 -4.54
N LEU A 26 16.32 -24.06 -5.59
CA LEU A 26 15.01 -23.41 -5.61
C LEU A 26 13.86 -24.41 -5.47
N ARG A 27 13.92 -25.54 -6.20
CA ARG A 27 12.92 -26.61 -6.08
C ARG A 27 12.83 -27.13 -4.66
N GLN A 28 13.96 -27.49 -4.07
CA GLN A 28 14.00 -27.97 -2.69
C GLN A 28 13.41 -26.92 -1.73
N ARG A 29 13.75 -25.64 -1.92
CA ARG A 29 13.20 -24.53 -1.15
C ARG A 29 11.68 -24.43 -1.24
N LEU A 30 11.12 -24.51 -2.45
CA LEU A 30 9.67 -24.45 -2.69
C LEU A 30 8.94 -25.69 -2.17
N ILE A 31 9.57 -26.87 -2.22
CA ILE A 31 9.02 -28.11 -1.63
C ILE A 31 8.96 -27.99 -0.11
N ILE A 32 10.03 -27.51 0.54
CA ILE A 32 10.07 -27.29 2.00
C ILE A 32 8.94 -26.36 2.45
N THR A 33 8.56 -25.37 1.64
CA THR A 33 7.50 -24.42 1.98
C THR A 33 6.11 -24.79 1.44
N GLY A 34 5.97 -25.93 0.79
CA GLY A 34 4.69 -26.37 0.21
C GLY A 34 4.24 -25.58 -1.01
N ASP A 35 5.11 -24.78 -1.62
CA ASP A 35 4.80 -24.04 -2.85
C ASP A 35 4.93 -24.94 -4.10
N LEU A 36 5.68 -26.04 -4.00
CA LEU A 36 5.87 -27.06 -5.04
C LEU A 36 5.64 -28.46 -4.44
N ASP A 37 4.93 -29.31 -5.17
CA ASP A 37 4.69 -30.70 -4.75
C ASP A 37 5.98 -31.54 -4.86
N ALA A 38 6.24 -32.38 -3.85
CA ALA A 38 7.44 -33.20 -3.79
C ALA A 38 7.51 -34.26 -4.91
N SER A 39 6.37 -34.68 -5.46
CA SER A 39 6.27 -35.65 -6.56
C SER A 39 6.85 -35.15 -7.88
N VAL A 40 7.00 -33.82 -8.04
CA VAL A 40 7.59 -33.21 -9.25
C VAL A 40 9.10 -33.50 -9.36
N GLY A 41 9.75 -33.96 -8.27
CA GLY A 41 11.14 -34.40 -8.27
C GLY A 41 12.17 -33.26 -8.42
N THR A 42 13.44 -33.66 -8.58
CA THR A 42 14.63 -32.79 -8.47
C THR A 42 15.29 -32.48 -9.82
N SER A 43 14.50 -32.15 -10.84
CA SER A 43 15.03 -31.70 -12.14
C SER A 43 15.89 -30.45 -11.99
N ASN A 44 16.97 -30.35 -12.76
CA ASN A 44 17.80 -29.14 -12.82
C ASN A 44 17.25 -28.08 -13.78
N VAL A 45 16.06 -28.29 -14.37
CA VAL A 45 15.39 -27.38 -15.30
C VAL A 45 14.26 -26.63 -14.61
N PHE A 46 14.24 -25.31 -14.83
CA PHE A 46 13.14 -24.45 -14.41
C PHE A 46 12.02 -24.63 -15.43
N ASP A 47 11.05 -25.47 -15.08
CA ASP A 47 9.89 -25.81 -15.89
C ASP A 47 8.62 -25.08 -15.40
N SER A 48 7.49 -25.39 -16.00
CA SER A 48 6.18 -24.82 -15.64
C SER A 48 5.75 -25.17 -14.20
N TYR A 49 6.20 -26.28 -13.64
CA TYR A 49 5.92 -26.62 -12.24
C TYR A 49 6.66 -25.70 -11.29
N VAL A 50 7.96 -25.45 -11.54
CA VAL A 50 8.75 -24.49 -10.75
C VAL A 50 8.18 -23.08 -10.90
N GLU A 51 7.81 -22.67 -12.12
CA GLU A 51 7.15 -21.39 -12.35
C GLU A 51 5.88 -21.24 -11.51
N GLY A 52 5.00 -22.26 -11.54
CA GLY A 52 3.79 -22.29 -10.73
C GLY A 52 4.08 -22.18 -9.23
N GLY A 53 5.12 -22.88 -8.74
CA GLY A 53 5.55 -22.77 -7.35
C GLY A 53 6.09 -21.39 -6.99
N VAL A 54 6.88 -20.76 -7.86
CA VAL A 54 7.35 -19.38 -7.67
C VAL A 54 6.17 -18.40 -7.63
N ARG A 55 5.15 -18.56 -8.48
CA ARG A 55 3.94 -17.72 -8.46
C ARG A 55 3.18 -17.85 -7.14
N ARG A 56 3.02 -19.07 -6.60
CA ARG A 56 2.41 -19.30 -5.28
C ARG A 56 3.21 -18.63 -4.17
N PHE A 57 4.53 -18.79 -4.18
CA PHE A 57 5.43 -18.14 -3.23
C PHE A 57 5.31 -16.61 -3.29
N GLN A 58 5.39 -16.03 -4.49
CA GLN A 58 5.26 -14.58 -4.70
C GLN A 58 3.92 -14.06 -4.17
N ALA A 59 2.82 -14.74 -4.49
CA ALA A 59 1.48 -14.36 -4.04
C ALA A 59 1.38 -14.31 -2.50
N ARG A 60 1.87 -15.34 -1.81
CA ARG A 60 1.82 -15.37 -0.33
C ARG A 60 2.82 -14.44 0.35
N MET A 61 3.85 -13.97 -0.37
CA MET A 61 4.77 -12.93 0.09
C MET A 61 4.29 -11.51 -0.24
N GLY A 62 3.21 -11.35 -1.00
CA GLY A 62 2.73 -10.04 -1.46
C GLY A 62 3.60 -9.40 -2.55
N LEU A 63 4.28 -10.22 -3.35
CA LEU A 63 5.10 -9.79 -4.49
C LEU A 63 4.33 -9.98 -5.81
N SER A 64 4.77 -9.27 -6.85
CA SER A 64 4.31 -9.48 -8.22
C SER A 64 4.50 -10.94 -8.63
N THR A 65 3.42 -11.57 -9.06
CA THR A 65 3.34 -12.99 -9.37
C THR A 65 3.90 -13.30 -10.76
N THR A 66 5.12 -12.85 -11.05
CA THR A 66 5.76 -12.98 -12.38
C THR A 66 6.12 -14.41 -12.76
N GLY A 67 6.26 -15.32 -11.79
CA GLY A 67 6.76 -16.69 -12.01
C GLY A 67 8.26 -16.77 -12.25
N SER A 68 8.97 -15.64 -12.25
CA SER A 68 10.43 -15.56 -12.31
C SER A 68 11.01 -15.15 -10.96
N VAL A 69 12.18 -15.68 -10.61
CA VAL A 69 12.92 -15.26 -9.42
C VAL A 69 13.76 -14.04 -9.80
N ASN A 70 13.28 -12.87 -9.41
CA ASN A 70 14.04 -11.62 -9.41
C ASN A 70 14.65 -11.34 -8.03
N ARG A 71 15.36 -10.22 -7.87
CA ARG A 71 16.00 -9.83 -6.60
C ARG A 71 15.03 -9.76 -5.42
N ALA A 72 13.82 -9.23 -5.62
CA ALA A 72 12.81 -9.16 -4.55
C ALA A 72 12.33 -10.56 -4.11
N THR A 73 12.07 -11.44 -5.07
CA THR A 73 11.72 -12.85 -4.81
C THR A 73 12.85 -13.57 -4.10
N LEU A 74 14.10 -13.39 -4.54
CA LEU A 74 15.27 -14.01 -3.93
C LEU A 74 15.47 -13.55 -2.48
N ASN A 75 15.35 -12.25 -2.22
CA ASN A 75 15.42 -11.69 -0.87
C ASN A 75 14.34 -12.30 0.04
N ALA A 76 13.10 -12.43 -0.46
CA ALA A 76 12.02 -13.03 0.29
C ALA A 76 12.23 -14.54 0.56
N LEU A 77 12.77 -15.27 -0.42
CA LEU A 77 13.12 -16.70 -0.29
C LEU A 77 14.19 -16.93 0.78
N ASN A 78 15.13 -15.99 0.89
CA ASN A 78 16.27 -16.04 1.81
C ASN A 78 16.00 -15.49 3.21
N VAL A 79 14.77 -15.05 3.53
CA VAL A 79 14.39 -14.73 4.91
C VAL A 79 14.44 -16.01 5.76
N PRO A 80 15.24 -16.08 6.84
CA PRO A 80 15.37 -17.29 7.68
C PRO A 80 14.05 -17.70 8.36
N ILE A 81 13.89 -19.00 8.65
CA ILE A 81 12.68 -19.52 9.30
C ILE A 81 12.49 -18.91 10.68
N GLU A 82 13.56 -18.67 11.44
CA GLU A 82 13.52 -18.12 12.79
C GLU A 82 12.90 -16.72 12.76
N ARG A 83 13.18 -15.95 11.70
CA ARG A 83 12.57 -14.63 11.50
C ARG A 83 11.09 -14.76 11.14
N ARG A 84 10.69 -15.75 10.33
CA ARG A 84 9.27 -16.01 10.01
C ARG A 84 8.48 -16.46 11.23
N ILE A 85 9.07 -17.28 12.11
CA ILE A 85 8.45 -17.71 13.37
C ILE A 85 8.22 -16.48 14.26
N ARG A 86 9.24 -15.65 14.50
CA ARG A 86 9.08 -14.42 15.30
C ARG A 86 8.07 -13.46 14.70
N GLN A 87 8.03 -13.37 13.37
CA GLN A 87 7.02 -12.57 12.66
C GLN A 87 5.61 -13.12 12.94
N LEU A 88 5.41 -14.43 12.93
CA LEU A 88 4.12 -15.04 13.29
C LEU A 88 3.77 -14.80 14.76
N GLU A 89 4.69 -15.04 15.69
CA GLU A 89 4.48 -14.81 17.13
C GLU A 89 4.02 -13.38 17.42
N THR A 90 4.69 -12.40 16.79
CA THR A 90 4.33 -10.98 16.90
C THR A 90 2.92 -10.71 16.38
N ASN A 91 2.58 -11.25 15.21
CA ASN A 91 1.28 -10.97 14.59
C ASN A 91 0.12 -11.74 15.22
N VAL A 92 0.36 -12.89 15.85
CA VAL A 92 -0.68 -13.55 16.66
C VAL A 92 -1.14 -12.64 17.79
N VAL A 93 -0.22 -11.93 18.46
CA VAL A 93 -0.58 -10.95 19.50
C VAL A 93 -1.39 -9.81 18.90
N ARG A 94 -0.96 -9.24 17.76
CA ARG A 94 -1.70 -8.17 17.07
C ARG A 94 -3.07 -8.62 16.59
N LEU A 95 -3.23 -9.82 16.06
CA LEU A 95 -4.53 -10.34 15.63
C LEU A 95 -5.48 -10.51 16.83
N ARG A 96 -4.97 -10.94 17.99
CA ARG A 96 -5.75 -11.04 19.23
C ARG A 96 -6.24 -9.68 19.73
N THR A 97 -5.53 -8.59 19.48
CA THR A 97 -6.06 -7.25 19.84
C THR A 97 -7.30 -6.87 19.02
N TRP A 98 -7.51 -7.52 17.86
CA TRP A 98 -8.65 -7.28 16.97
C TRP A 98 -9.69 -8.41 16.98
N SER A 99 -9.58 -9.41 17.86
CA SER A 99 -10.51 -10.55 17.91
C SER A 99 -11.87 -10.24 18.54
N GLY A 100 -12.14 -8.97 18.83
CA GLY A 100 -13.44 -8.51 19.32
C GLY A 100 -14.50 -8.43 18.21
N ASN A 101 -15.70 -7.99 18.56
CA ASN A 101 -16.76 -7.77 17.58
C ASN A 101 -16.43 -6.52 16.73
N LEU A 102 -15.97 -6.73 15.50
CA LEU A 102 -15.69 -5.66 14.52
C LEU A 102 -16.97 -5.08 13.88
N GLY A 103 -18.13 -5.68 14.18
CA GLY A 103 -19.41 -5.41 13.54
C GLY A 103 -19.60 -6.22 12.25
N ASN A 104 -20.82 -6.16 11.70
CA ASN A 104 -21.15 -6.90 10.49
C ASN A 104 -20.65 -6.20 9.22
N ARG A 105 -20.35 -4.90 9.26
CA ARG A 105 -19.94 -4.11 8.09
C ARG A 105 -18.83 -3.14 8.46
N TYR A 106 -17.65 -3.30 7.88
CA TYR A 106 -16.47 -2.49 8.22
C TYR A 106 -15.43 -2.46 7.10
N VAL A 107 -14.40 -1.63 7.28
CA VAL A 107 -13.22 -1.53 6.41
C VAL A 107 -11.96 -1.84 7.21
N VAL A 108 -11.06 -2.64 6.64
CA VAL A 108 -9.70 -2.83 7.16
C VAL A 108 -8.70 -2.40 6.10
N ALA A 109 -7.82 -1.47 6.45
CA ALA A 109 -6.62 -1.14 5.68
C ALA A 109 -5.41 -1.77 6.38
N ASN A 110 -4.85 -2.82 5.79
CA ASN A 110 -3.62 -3.44 6.30
C ASN A 110 -2.41 -2.75 5.65
N ILE A 111 -1.75 -1.90 6.43
CA ILE A 111 -0.68 -1.00 5.98
C ILE A 111 0.48 -1.74 5.29
N PRO A 112 1.15 -2.74 5.91
CA PRO A 112 2.23 -3.48 5.28
C PRO A 112 1.78 -4.33 4.09
N ALA A 113 0.49 -4.68 4.01
CA ALA A 113 -0.05 -5.34 2.83
C ALA A 113 -0.38 -4.37 1.69
N ALA A 114 -0.36 -3.05 1.97
CA ALA A 114 -0.79 -2.00 1.06
C ALA A 114 -2.10 -2.38 0.35
N ALA A 115 -3.08 -2.80 1.16
CA ALA A 115 -4.37 -3.32 0.72
C ALA A 115 -5.49 -2.91 1.67
N ILE A 116 -6.68 -2.73 1.11
CA ILE A 116 -7.91 -2.41 1.83
C ILE A 116 -8.94 -3.50 1.50
N GLU A 117 -9.60 -4.01 2.53
CA GLU A 117 -10.74 -4.91 2.38
C GLU A 117 -11.98 -4.25 2.96
N THR A 118 -13.08 -4.32 2.21
CA THR A 118 -14.40 -4.05 2.75
C THR A 118 -15.02 -5.38 3.16
N VAL A 119 -15.56 -5.45 4.36
CA VAL A 119 -16.11 -6.69 4.92
C VAL A 119 -17.58 -6.49 5.24
N GLU A 120 -18.41 -7.45 4.83
CA GLU A 120 -19.83 -7.49 5.15
C GLU A 120 -20.23 -8.93 5.50
N ASN A 121 -20.92 -9.10 6.63
CA ASN A 121 -21.40 -10.39 7.14
C ASN A 121 -20.32 -11.47 7.18
N GLY A 122 -19.11 -11.11 7.63
CA GLY A 122 -17.97 -12.02 7.75
C GLY A 122 -17.25 -12.35 6.43
N HIS A 123 -17.69 -11.79 5.29
CA HIS A 123 -17.10 -12.03 3.98
C HIS A 123 -16.47 -10.76 3.42
N VAL A 124 -15.35 -10.90 2.70
CA VAL A 124 -14.75 -9.79 1.96
C VAL A 124 -15.63 -9.45 0.77
N ALA A 125 -16.25 -8.27 0.81
CA ALA A 125 -17.13 -7.78 -0.24
C ALA A 125 -16.32 -7.18 -1.42
N THR A 126 -15.29 -6.39 -1.13
CA THR A 126 -14.37 -5.86 -2.15
C THR A 126 -12.94 -5.76 -1.62
N ARG A 127 -11.95 -5.81 -2.52
CA ARG A 127 -10.52 -5.64 -2.24
C ARG A 127 -9.95 -4.54 -3.11
N HIS A 128 -9.11 -3.69 -2.52
CA HIS A 128 -8.49 -2.56 -3.20
C HIS A 128 -6.99 -2.54 -2.89
N ALA A 129 -6.14 -2.39 -3.91
CA ALA A 129 -4.75 -2.02 -3.65
C ALA A 129 -4.70 -0.61 -3.05
N ALA A 130 -3.70 -0.37 -2.22
CA ALA A 130 -3.53 0.89 -1.52
C ALA A 130 -2.12 1.46 -1.72
N GLY A 131 -2.01 2.79 -1.65
CA GLY A 131 -0.75 3.50 -1.52
C GLY A 131 -0.63 4.12 -0.13
N VAL A 132 0.28 3.64 0.70
CA VAL A 132 0.40 4.02 2.12
C VAL A 132 1.61 4.92 2.35
N GLY A 133 1.78 5.40 3.59
CA GLY A 133 2.85 6.32 3.97
C GLY A 133 4.26 5.77 3.73
N LYS A 134 5.23 6.64 3.44
CA LYS A 134 6.66 6.30 3.45
C LYS A 134 7.15 5.96 4.86
N ALA A 135 8.30 5.30 4.98
CA ALA A 135 8.88 4.95 6.29
C ALA A 135 9.17 6.18 7.18
N ASP A 136 9.51 7.33 6.58
CA ASP A 136 9.74 8.62 7.27
C ASP A 136 8.44 9.44 7.47
N ARG A 137 7.30 8.95 6.93
CA ARG A 137 5.98 9.59 6.96
C ARG A 137 4.89 8.52 7.07
N GLN A 138 5.00 7.71 8.12
CA GLN A 138 4.22 6.49 8.29
C GLN A 138 2.72 6.75 8.32
N SER A 139 1.94 5.87 7.69
CA SER A 139 0.49 5.80 7.97
C SER A 139 0.28 5.37 9.43
N PRO A 140 -0.52 6.10 10.22
CA PRO A 140 -0.77 5.74 11.62
C PRO A 140 -1.68 4.53 11.73
N LEU A 141 -1.61 3.84 12.88
CA LEU A 141 -2.65 2.89 13.29
C LEU A 141 -3.88 3.67 13.71
N LEU A 142 -5.07 3.24 13.28
CA LEU A 142 -6.32 3.94 13.57
C LEU A 142 -7.46 2.96 13.80
N GLN A 143 -8.34 3.32 14.73
CA GLN A 143 -9.67 2.75 14.88
C GLN A 143 -10.65 3.92 14.91
N THR A 144 -11.49 4.02 13.88
CA THR A 144 -12.38 5.17 13.70
C THR A 144 -13.62 4.76 12.90
N LYS A 145 -14.44 5.73 12.52
CA LYS A 145 -15.56 5.55 11.59
C LYS A 145 -15.42 6.51 10.41
N ILE A 146 -15.96 6.14 9.25
CA ILE A 146 -15.99 6.95 8.05
C ILE A 146 -17.36 7.65 8.01
N PRO A 147 -17.45 8.97 8.27
CA PRO A 147 -18.73 9.67 8.31
C PRO A 147 -19.16 10.24 6.95
N GLU A 148 -18.22 10.44 6.01
CA GLU A 148 -18.52 11.14 4.77
C GLU A 148 -17.55 10.81 3.62
N VAL A 149 -18.03 11.04 2.40
CA VAL A 149 -17.28 11.00 1.15
C VAL A 149 -17.38 12.39 0.51
N ASN A 150 -16.24 13.03 0.23
CA ASN A 150 -16.17 14.31 -0.47
C ASN A 150 -15.85 14.07 -1.95
N PHE A 151 -16.79 14.39 -2.84
CA PHE A 151 -16.66 14.32 -4.29
C PHE A 151 -16.00 15.58 -4.84
N ASN A 152 -15.17 15.39 -5.87
CA ASN A 152 -14.44 16.43 -6.60
C ASN A 152 -13.74 17.42 -5.66
N PRO A 153 -12.98 16.94 -4.65
CA PRO A 153 -12.47 17.81 -3.59
C PRO A 153 -11.44 18.81 -4.14
N THR A 154 -11.40 20.01 -3.55
CA THR A 154 -10.15 20.79 -3.54
C THR A 154 -9.15 20.13 -2.60
N TRP A 155 -7.85 20.25 -2.87
CA TRP A 155 -6.84 19.81 -1.92
C TRP A 155 -6.16 21.00 -1.26
N THR A 156 -6.20 21.07 0.08
CA THR A 156 -5.38 22.02 0.83
C THR A 156 -4.09 21.31 1.26
N VAL A 157 -2.96 21.79 0.77
CA VAL A 157 -1.66 21.15 0.99
C VAL A 157 -1.21 21.34 2.44
N PRO A 158 -0.95 20.27 3.21
CA PRO A 158 -0.45 20.37 4.58
C PRO A 158 0.91 21.07 4.64
N ALA A 159 1.17 21.83 5.71
CA ALA A 159 2.43 22.55 5.92
C ALA A 159 3.67 21.63 5.86
N SER A 160 3.54 20.37 6.29
CA SER A 160 4.61 19.38 6.18
C SER A 160 4.96 19.03 4.73
N ILE A 161 3.98 18.93 3.85
CA ILE A 161 4.17 18.69 2.41
C ILE A 161 4.69 19.95 1.73
N ILE A 162 4.22 21.14 2.13
CA ILE A 162 4.77 22.42 1.64
C ILE A 162 6.29 22.46 1.90
N ARG A 163 6.71 22.18 3.14
CA ARG A 163 8.12 22.18 3.54
C ARG A 163 8.95 21.11 2.85
N LYS A 164 8.48 19.86 2.86
CA LYS A 164 9.31 18.72 2.46
C LYS A 164 9.29 18.46 0.95
N ASP A 165 8.23 18.85 0.25
CA ASP A 165 8.03 18.50 -1.16
C ASP A 165 7.86 19.75 -2.04
N LEU A 166 6.97 20.68 -1.67
CA LEU A 166 6.63 21.82 -2.54
C LEU A 166 7.74 22.86 -2.65
N ILE A 167 8.36 23.25 -1.53
CA ILE A 167 9.50 24.17 -1.52
C ILE A 167 10.67 23.62 -2.37
N PRO A 168 11.16 22.38 -2.15
CA PRO A 168 12.17 21.79 -3.00
C PRO A 168 11.77 21.69 -4.48
N MET A 169 10.49 21.40 -4.76
CA MET A 169 9.98 21.32 -6.14
C MET A 169 10.03 22.68 -6.81
N MET A 170 9.54 23.74 -6.16
CA MET A 170 9.50 25.09 -6.74
C MET A 170 10.88 25.68 -7.01
N ARG A 171 11.90 25.29 -6.24
CA ARG A 171 13.30 25.65 -6.52
C ARG A 171 13.82 24.98 -7.80
N LYS A 172 13.34 23.79 -8.14
CA LYS A 172 13.75 23.03 -9.33
C LYS A 172 12.90 23.34 -10.55
N GLN A 173 11.60 23.57 -10.35
CA GLN A 173 10.58 23.73 -11.38
C GLN A 173 9.61 24.86 -10.98
N PRO A 174 9.94 26.14 -11.28
CA PRO A 174 9.12 27.28 -10.89
C PRO A 174 7.69 27.28 -11.47
N GLY A 175 7.47 26.57 -12.59
CA GLY A 175 6.14 26.42 -13.22
C GLY A 175 5.20 25.43 -12.53
N TYR A 176 5.69 24.66 -11.55
CA TYR A 176 4.98 23.50 -10.99
C TYR A 176 3.58 23.83 -10.46
N LEU A 177 3.42 24.93 -9.70
CA LEU A 177 2.13 25.31 -9.13
C LEU A 177 1.10 25.62 -10.20
N THR A 178 1.49 26.36 -11.24
CA THR A 178 0.62 26.73 -12.35
C THR A 178 0.19 25.50 -13.13
N GLU A 179 1.14 24.63 -13.49
CA GLU A 179 0.88 23.37 -14.20
C GLU A 179 -0.07 22.45 -13.43
N ASN A 180 0.04 22.43 -12.10
CA ASN A 180 -0.78 21.59 -11.23
C ASN A 180 -2.00 22.31 -10.67
N ARG A 181 -2.27 23.55 -11.10
CA ARG A 181 -3.42 24.37 -10.67
C ARG A 181 -3.51 24.53 -9.15
N ILE A 182 -2.37 24.84 -8.54
CA ILE A 182 -2.24 25.09 -7.11
C ILE A 182 -2.12 26.60 -6.90
N ARG A 183 -3.09 27.18 -6.20
CA ARG A 183 -3.14 28.60 -5.86
C ARG A 183 -2.54 28.85 -4.49
N ILE A 184 -1.86 29.99 -4.35
CA ILE A 184 -1.30 30.45 -3.08
C ILE A 184 -2.24 31.51 -2.50
N ILE A 185 -2.82 31.23 -1.34
CA ILE A 185 -3.78 32.11 -0.68
C ILE A 185 -3.11 32.67 0.58
N GLY A 186 -2.85 33.98 0.57
CA GLY A 186 -2.35 34.72 1.72
C GLY A 186 -3.44 35.52 2.43
N PRO A 187 -3.05 36.31 3.45
CA PRO A 187 -3.99 37.10 4.26
C PRO A 187 -4.81 38.12 3.46
N SER A 188 -4.24 38.67 2.39
CA SER A 188 -4.84 39.73 1.56
C SER A 188 -5.35 39.24 0.21
N GLY A 189 -5.44 37.93 0.00
CA GLY A 189 -5.87 37.32 -1.26
C GLY A 189 -4.81 36.42 -1.90
N GLU A 190 -4.99 36.16 -3.19
CA GLU A 190 -4.11 35.27 -3.96
C GLU A 190 -2.72 35.90 -4.19
N ILE A 191 -1.68 35.09 -4.05
CA ILE A 191 -0.28 35.50 -4.17
C ILE A 191 0.34 34.79 -5.37
N ALA A 192 1.01 35.54 -6.23
CA ALA A 192 1.78 34.97 -7.34
C ALA A 192 3.02 34.21 -6.82
N PRO A 193 3.36 33.02 -7.36
CA PRO A 193 4.50 32.22 -6.91
C PRO A 193 5.84 32.96 -6.84
N GLU A 194 6.05 33.95 -7.71
CA GLU A 194 7.27 34.76 -7.81
C GLU A 194 7.46 35.69 -6.60
N ARG A 195 6.38 35.95 -5.85
CA ARG A 195 6.41 36.79 -4.64
C ARG A 195 6.77 36.03 -3.36
N VAL A 196 6.94 34.71 -3.45
CA VAL A 196 7.24 33.83 -2.31
C VAL A 196 8.72 33.50 -2.28
N ASN A 197 9.40 33.67 -1.14
CA ASN A 197 10.78 33.23 -1.00
C ASN A 197 10.88 31.70 -0.81
N TRP A 198 11.12 30.99 -1.92
CA TRP A 198 11.31 29.54 -1.98
C TRP A 198 12.63 29.04 -1.38
N ASN A 199 13.54 29.91 -0.94
CA ASN A 199 14.77 29.52 -0.23
C ASN A 199 14.60 29.56 1.30
N SER A 200 13.36 29.73 1.78
CA SER A 200 13.03 29.80 3.21
C SER A 200 11.74 29.02 3.51
N ASP A 201 11.39 28.95 4.79
CA ASP A 201 10.12 28.39 5.25
C ASP A 201 8.92 29.34 5.07
N GLU A 202 9.09 30.50 4.41
CA GLU A 202 8.04 31.49 4.20
C GLU A 202 6.75 30.88 3.64
N ALA A 203 6.86 30.00 2.63
CA ALA A 203 5.69 29.39 1.99
C ALA A 203 4.79 28.66 3.01
N THR A 204 5.34 28.14 4.10
CA THR A 204 4.54 27.42 5.11
C THR A 204 3.55 28.30 5.88
N ARG A 205 3.64 29.64 5.73
CA ARG A 205 2.70 30.60 6.30
C ARG A 205 1.45 30.83 5.44
N TYR A 206 1.46 30.37 4.19
CA TYR A 206 0.36 30.57 3.23
C TYR A 206 -0.45 29.28 3.06
N THR A 207 -1.69 29.43 2.58
CA THR A 207 -2.54 28.29 2.22
C THR A 207 -2.33 27.94 0.76
N PHE A 208 -1.92 26.70 0.49
CA PHE A 208 -1.83 26.18 -0.87
C PHE A 208 -3.06 25.34 -1.16
N ARG A 209 -3.83 25.73 -2.18
CA ARG A 209 -5.07 25.05 -2.56
C ARG A 209 -5.01 24.61 -4.01
N GLN A 210 -5.07 23.30 -4.23
CA GLN A 210 -5.24 22.73 -5.54
C GLN A 210 -6.72 22.71 -5.92
N ASP A 211 -7.01 23.15 -7.14
CA ASP A 211 -8.34 23.17 -7.71
C ASP A 211 -8.91 21.76 -7.93
N PRO A 212 -10.24 21.59 -7.92
CA PRO A 212 -10.85 20.30 -8.14
C PRO A 212 -10.62 19.80 -9.58
N GLY A 213 -10.52 18.49 -9.75
CA GLY A 213 -10.42 17.85 -11.06
C GLY A 213 -9.66 16.53 -10.97
N GLY A 214 -10.35 15.40 -11.14
CA GLY A 214 -9.79 14.09 -10.77
C GLY A 214 -8.56 13.64 -11.56
N GLU A 215 -8.34 14.21 -12.76
CA GLU A 215 -7.20 13.89 -13.61
C GLU A 215 -5.89 14.57 -13.16
N PHE A 216 -5.95 15.66 -12.39
CA PHE A 216 -4.76 16.42 -11.97
C PHE A 216 -4.71 16.71 -10.46
N ASN A 217 -5.85 16.74 -9.77
CA ASN A 217 -5.90 16.95 -8.34
C ASN A 217 -5.26 15.75 -7.63
N SER A 218 -4.39 16.02 -6.65
CA SER A 218 -3.64 14.99 -5.94
C SER A 218 -4.54 14.01 -5.14
N LEU A 219 -5.77 14.43 -4.82
CA LEU A 219 -6.81 13.61 -4.19
C LEU A 219 -7.71 12.87 -5.18
N GLY A 220 -7.47 13.01 -6.49
CA GLY A 220 -8.29 12.43 -7.54
C GLY A 220 -9.74 12.90 -7.46
N PHE A 221 -10.68 12.01 -7.79
CA PHE A 221 -12.10 12.34 -7.81
C PHE A 221 -12.75 12.39 -6.43
N VAL A 222 -12.13 11.78 -5.41
CA VAL A 222 -12.79 11.52 -4.14
C VAL A 222 -11.82 11.56 -2.97
N ARG A 223 -12.23 12.24 -1.90
CA ARG A 223 -11.63 12.13 -0.56
C ARG A 223 -12.61 11.43 0.38
N ILE A 224 -12.13 10.44 1.11
CA ILE A 224 -12.88 9.75 2.15
C ILE A 224 -12.36 10.28 3.48
N ASN A 225 -13.19 11.07 4.16
CA ASN A 225 -12.80 11.69 5.41
C ASN A 225 -12.83 10.66 6.54
N ILE A 226 -11.83 10.70 7.42
CA ILE A 226 -11.80 9.90 8.65
C ILE A 226 -11.38 10.82 9.80
N PRO A 227 -12.10 10.82 10.94
CA PRO A 227 -11.64 11.49 12.15
C PRO A 227 -10.30 10.91 12.57
N SER A 228 -9.26 11.74 12.63
CA SER A 228 -7.90 11.34 12.99
C SER A 228 -7.15 12.50 13.67
N PRO A 229 -6.45 12.26 14.80
CA PRO A 229 -5.59 13.26 15.43
C PRO A 229 -4.36 13.61 14.57
N HIS A 230 -4.06 12.79 13.56
CA HIS A 230 -2.92 12.98 12.66
C HIS A 230 -3.29 13.71 11.36
N GLY A 231 -4.57 14.08 11.17
CA GLY A 231 -5.03 14.77 9.97
C GLY A 231 -4.98 13.92 8.69
N VAL A 232 -4.85 12.59 8.82
CA VAL A 232 -4.83 11.66 7.69
C VAL A 232 -6.23 11.30 7.20
N TYR A 233 -6.33 10.89 5.94
CA TYR A 233 -7.57 10.49 5.28
C TYR A 233 -7.28 9.44 4.19
N MET A 234 -8.33 8.89 3.58
CA MET A 234 -8.21 8.05 2.39
C MET A 234 -8.64 8.87 1.16
N HIS A 235 -8.08 8.59 0.00
CA HIS A 235 -8.42 9.35 -1.21
C HIS A 235 -8.11 8.58 -2.50
N ASP A 236 -8.69 9.06 -3.59
CA ASP A 236 -8.32 8.65 -4.93
C ASP A 236 -6.98 9.28 -5.35
N THR A 237 -6.43 8.91 -6.50
CA THR A 237 -5.22 9.53 -7.04
C THR A 237 -5.20 9.50 -8.56
N PRO A 238 -4.69 10.53 -9.25
CA PRO A 238 -4.46 10.50 -10.69
C PRO A 238 -3.31 9.56 -11.07
N ALA A 239 -2.36 9.32 -10.15
CA ALA A 239 -1.21 8.45 -10.36
C ALA A 239 -1.58 6.96 -10.22
N LYS A 240 -2.38 6.42 -11.14
CA LYS A 240 -2.87 5.03 -11.07
C LYS A 240 -1.75 3.98 -11.21
N GLY A 241 -0.63 4.32 -11.85
CA GLY A 241 0.50 3.41 -12.07
C GLY A 241 1.09 2.83 -10.79
N ILE A 242 1.00 3.55 -9.66
CA ILE A 242 1.54 3.12 -8.36
C ILE A 242 0.93 1.80 -7.87
N PHE A 243 -0.27 1.43 -8.34
CA PHE A 243 -0.96 0.23 -7.86
C PHE A 243 -0.41 -1.06 -8.50
N GLY A 244 0.38 -0.94 -9.57
CA GLY A 244 1.08 -2.07 -10.18
C GLY A 244 2.43 -2.39 -9.53
N ASP A 245 2.94 -1.52 -8.67
CA ASP A 245 4.24 -1.70 -8.02
C ASP A 245 4.14 -2.64 -6.80
N ASP A 246 5.18 -3.43 -6.56
CA ASP A 246 5.33 -4.24 -5.35
C ASP A 246 5.42 -3.36 -4.10
N PHE A 247 6.06 -2.20 -4.22
CA PHE A 247 6.32 -1.26 -3.13
C PHE A 247 5.46 0.00 -3.28
N ARG A 248 4.37 0.08 -2.50
CA ARG A 248 3.38 1.17 -2.61
C ARG A 248 3.43 2.15 -1.44
N PHE A 249 4.63 2.43 -0.94
CA PHE A 249 4.88 3.34 0.19
C PHE A 249 5.19 4.75 -0.34
N VAL A 250 4.18 5.44 -0.86
CA VAL A 250 4.34 6.66 -1.66
C VAL A 250 3.71 7.91 -1.06
N SER A 251 2.94 7.75 0.02
CA SER A 251 2.15 8.83 0.63
C SER A 251 2.86 9.51 1.81
N SER A 252 2.32 10.65 2.24
CA SER A 252 2.72 11.35 3.47
C SER A 252 1.74 11.03 4.62
N GLY A 253 1.52 9.74 4.89
CA GLY A 253 0.63 9.25 5.96
C GLY A 253 -0.79 8.85 5.51
N CYS A 254 -1.41 9.59 4.59
CA CYS A 254 -2.71 9.23 4.01
C CYS A 254 -2.67 7.93 3.20
N ILE A 255 -3.84 7.34 2.92
CA ILE A 255 -3.96 6.14 2.09
C ILE A 255 -4.64 6.47 0.74
N ARG A 256 -3.94 6.16 -0.35
CA ARG A 256 -4.50 6.19 -1.71
C ARG A 256 -5.23 4.88 -1.98
N VAL A 257 -6.39 4.92 -2.64
CA VAL A 257 -7.26 3.75 -2.85
C VAL A 257 -7.41 3.45 -4.34
N GLN A 258 -7.05 2.24 -4.78
CA GLN A 258 -7.37 1.76 -6.12
C GLN A 258 -8.87 1.48 -6.24
N ASN A 259 -9.45 1.63 -7.44
CA ASN A 259 -10.86 1.32 -7.69
C ASN A 259 -11.82 2.04 -6.72
N VAL A 260 -11.51 3.29 -6.41
CA VAL A 260 -12.21 4.09 -5.38
C VAL A 260 -13.74 4.12 -5.56
N ARG A 261 -14.25 4.03 -6.79
CA ARG A 261 -15.70 4.01 -7.10
C ARG A 261 -16.41 2.82 -6.45
N ASP A 262 -15.80 1.63 -6.51
CA ASP A 262 -16.36 0.43 -5.88
C ASP A 262 -16.26 0.55 -4.35
N TYR A 263 -15.15 1.11 -3.85
CA TYR A 263 -14.97 1.38 -2.43
C TYR A 263 -16.05 2.34 -1.88
N ILE A 264 -16.33 3.46 -2.54
CA ILE A 264 -17.36 4.40 -2.08
C ILE A 264 -18.78 3.90 -2.34
N THR A 265 -18.99 3.06 -3.35
CA THR A 265 -20.27 2.35 -3.55
C THR A 265 -20.55 1.46 -2.36
N PHE A 266 -19.54 0.73 -1.88
CA PHE A 266 -19.65 -0.01 -0.63
C PHE A 266 -20.01 0.93 0.52
N LEU A 267 -19.25 2.02 0.73
CA LEU A 267 -19.45 2.94 1.86
C LEU A 267 -20.85 3.59 1.90
N LEU A 268 -21.36 4.01 0.74
CA LEU A 268 -22.63 4.73 0.60
C LEU A 268 -23.84 3.80 0.46
N LYS A 269 -23.66 2.48 0.36
CA LYS A 269 -24.72 1.47 0.14
C LYS A 269 -26.00 1.67 0.96
N GLU A 270 -25.89 2.07 2.22
CA GLU A 270 -27.03 2.26 3.14
C GLU A 270 -27.48 3.73 3.24
N THR A 271 -26.95 4.61 2.39
CA THR A 271 -27.27 6.04 2.39
C THR A 271 -28.31 6.32 1.31
N PRO A 272 -29.54 6.73 1.67
CA PRO A 272 -30.59 6.99 0.69
C PRO A 272 -30.15 8.01 -0.38
N GLY A 273 -30.54 7.74 -1.63
CA GLY A 273 -30.19 8.59 -2.76
C GLY A 273 -28.78 8.37 -3.34
N TRP A 274 -27.99 7.44 -2.78
CA TRP A 274 -26.68 7.08 -3.32
C TRP A 274 -26.66 5.65 -3.85
N ASP A 275 -26.86 5.52 -5.17
CA ASP A 275 -26.54 4.30 -5.90
C ASP A 275 -25.30 4.52 -6.79
N ARG A 276 -24.91 3.48 -7.54
CA ARG A 276 -23.75 3.56 -8.43
C ARG A 276 -23.93 4.62 -9.53
N ALA A 277 -25.12 4.74 -10.09
CA ALA A 277 -25.39 5.71 -11.15
C ALA A 277 -25.23 7.15 -10.62
N LYS A 278 -25.75 7.43 -9.42
CA LYS A 278 -25.64 8.75 -8.80
C LYS A 278 -24.20 9.10 -8.44
N ILE A 279 -23.42 8.12 -7.98
CA ILE A 279 -21.98 8.28 -7.73
C ILE A 279 -21.26 8.69 -9.02
N ASP A 280 -21.50 7.97 -10.11
CA ASP A 280 -20.82 8.23 -11.39
C ASP A 280 -21.26 9.59 -11.98
N GLU A 281 -22.55 9.94 -11.91
CA GLU A 281 -23.08 11.24 -12.30
C GLU A 281 -22.41 12.38 -11.50
N THR A 282 -22.30 12.24 -10.18
CA THR A 282 -21.69 13.25 -9.30
C THR A 282 -20.21 13.46 -9.61
N ILE A 283 -19.49 12.38 -9.94
CA ILE A 283 -18.10 12.48 -10.36
C ILE A 283 -18.01 13.21 -11.71
N GLN A 284 -18.86 12.86 -12.67
CA GLN A 284 -18.85 13.44 -14.02
C GLN A 284 -19.25 14.92 -14.03
N SER A 285 -20.16 15.35 -13.15
CA SER A 285 -20.59 16.75 -13.07
C SER A 285 -19.45 17.69 -12.66
N GLY A 286 -18.40 17.17 -12.01
CA GLY A 286 -17.33 17.98 -11.42
C GLY A 286 -17.77 18.80 -10.20
N GLU A 287 -19.03 18.69 -9.79
CA GLU A 287 -19.58 19.43 -8.66
C GLU A 287 -18.98 18.94 -7.34
N ARG A 288 -18.69 19.88 -6.44
CA ARG A 288 -18.20 19.57 -5.10
C ARG A 288 -19.36 19.17 -4.20
N ILE A 289 -19.45 17.88 -3.87
CA ILE A 289 -20.50 17.35 -3.00
C ILE A 289 -19.89 16.64 -1.79
N ASN A 290 -20.37 16.96 -0.60
CA ASN A 290 -20.04 16.22 0.62
C ASN A 290 -21.20 15.27 0.95
N ALA A 291 -21.03 14.00 0.62
CA ALA A 291 -22.01 12.96 0.91
C ALA A 291 -21.80 12.41 2.32
N ARG A 292 -22.72 12.76 3.23
CA ARG A 292 -22.75 12.18 4.58
C ARG A 292 -23.26 10.75 4.51
N ILE A 293 -22.51 9.80 5.08
CA ILE A 293 -22.90 8.40 5.17
C ILE A 293 -23.94 8.26 6.30
N ALA A 294 -25.10 7.65 5.98
CA ALA A 294 -26.20 7.50 6.93
C ALA A 294 -25.76 6.72 8.19
N ASN A 295 -25.07 5.60 7.99
CA ASN A 295 -24.47 4.78 9.04
C ASN A 295 -22.94 4.80 8.91
N PRO A 296 -22.22 5.62 9.70
CA PRO A 296 -20.77 5.73 9.60
C PRO A 296 -20.06 4.38 9.72
N VAL A 297 -19.24 4.04 8.73
CA VAL A 297 -18.64 2.70 8.58
C VAL A 297 -17.40 2.58 9.46
N PRO A 298 -17.30 1.60 10.37
CA PRO A 298 -16.07 1.33 11.11
C PRO A 298 -14.88 1.12 10.17
N CYS A 299 -13.75 1.72 10.51
CA CYS A 299 -12.52 1.66 9.73
C CYS A 299 -11.32 1.42 10.65
N TYR A 300 -10.52 0.43 10.27
CA TYR A 300 -9.35 -0.02 11.02
C TYR A 300 -8.12 0.07 10.13
N TRP A 301 -7.14 0.88 10.51
CA TRP A 301 -5.82 0.87 9.90
C TRP A 301 -4.90 0.06 10.78
N VAL A 302 -4.52 -1.11 10.29
CA VAL A 302 -3.80 -2.13 11.05
C VAL A 302 -2.42 -2.36 10.46
N TYR A 303 -1.54 -2.96 11.27
CA TYR A 303 -0.20 -3.33 10.84
C TYR A 303 0.01 -4.82 11.11
N ILE A 304 -0.40 -5.65 10.15
CA ILE A 304 -0.29 -7.11 10.24
C ILE A 304 0.61 -7.62 9.12
N THR A 305 1.79 -8.11 9.48
CA THR A 305 2.83 -8.57 8.55
C THR A 305 2.84 -10.08 8.35
N ALA A 306 2.06 -10.85 9.11
CA ALA A 306 1.84 -12.27 8.89
C ALA A 306 0.46 -12.72 9.39
N TRP A 307 -0.23 -13.57 8.63
CA TRP A 307 -1.53 -14.13 9.02
C TRP A 307 -1.82 -15.44 8.29
N ALA A 308 -2.67 -16.28 8.89
CA ALA A 308 -3.14 -17.51 8.25
C ALA A 308 -4.36 -17.22 7.36
N THR A 309 -4.50 -17.97 6.27
CA THR A 309 -5.69 -17.98 5.42
C THR A 309 -6.55 -19.22 5.70
N PRO A 310 -7.86 -19.20 5.39
CA PRO A 310 -8.77 -20.31 5.71
C PRO A 310 -8.39 -21.66 5.08
N ASP A 311 -7.63 -21.65 3.98
CA ASP A 311 -7.08 -22.82 3.29
C ASP A 311 -5.81 -23.39 3.97
N GLY A 312 -5.44 -22.89 5.15
CA GLY A 312 -4.25 -23.32 5.88
C GLY A 312 -2.94 -22.69 5.40
N GLY A 313 -3.01 -21.83 4.38
CA GLY A 313 -1.86 -21.05 3.92
C GLY A 313 -1.44 -19.98 4.93
N VAL A 314 -0.21 -19.49 4.79
CA VAL A 314 0.32 -18.37 5.59
C VAL A 314 0.81 -17.26 4.67
N GLN A 315 0.24 -16.08 4.87
CA GLN A 315 0.60 -14.85 4.20
C GLN A 315 1.66 -14.12 5.00
N PHE A 316 2.60 -13.50 4.30
CA PHE A 316 3.62 -12.63 4.88
C PHE A 316 3.74 -11.33 4.08
N ARG A 317 4.08 -10.25 4.77
CA ARG A 317 4.43 -8.95 4.19
C ARG A 317 5.71 -8.44 4.82
N GLU A 318 6.34 -7.50 4.13
CA GLU A 318 7.53 -6.84 4.66
C GLU A 318 7.18 -5.96 5.87
N ASP A 319 8.12 -5.88 6.83
CA ASP A 319 8.01 -5.01 8.00
C ASP A 319 8.51 -3.60 7.67
N ILE A 320 7.74 -2.89 6.85
CA ILE A 320 8.12 -1.65 6.16
C ILE A 320 8.40 -0.46 7.10
N TYR A 321 7.87 -0.51 8.32
CA TYR A 321 8.02 0.49 9.38
C TYR A 321 8.80 -0.04 10.59
N ASN A 322 9.41 -1.23 10.47
CA ASN A 322 10.17 -1.90 11.54
C ASN A 322 9.38 -2.03 12.86
N LYS A 323 8.08 -2.35 12.77
CA LYS A 323 7.21 -2.50 13.96
C LYS A 323 7.20 -3.92 14.49
N ASP A 324 7.75 -4.90 13.77
CA ASP A 324 7.90 -6.27 14.27
C ASP A 324 9.10 -6.39 15.25
N GLY A 325 9.98 -5.37 15.29
CA GLY A 325 11.13 -5.34 16.21
C GLY A 325 12.22 -6.36 15.85
N LEU A 326 12.23 -6.87 14.62
CA LEU A 326 13.13 -7.94 14.16
C LEU A 326 14.42 -7.41 13.52
N GLY A 327 14.56 -6.10 13.38
CA GLY A 327 15.66 -5.46 12.65
C GLY A 327 15.59 -5.69 11.13
N PRO A 328 16.55 -5.14 10.37
CA PRO A 328 16.62 -5.33 8.93
C PRO A 328 16.79 -6.81 8.57
N VAL A 329 16.25 -7.22 7.43
CA VAL A 329 16.49 -8.56 6.89
C VAL A 329 17.98 -8.67 6.56
N PRO A 330 18.69 -9.71 7.02
CA PRO A 330 20.05 -9.97 6.53
C PRO A 330 20.00 -10.19 5.01
N VAL A 331 20.57 -9.27 4.24
CA VAL A 331 20.70 -9.44 2.80
C VAL A 331 21.78 -10.49 2.58
N ALA A 332 21.45 -11.58 1.88
CA ALA A 332 22.45 -12.54 1.47
C ALA A 332 23.42 -11.81 0.54
N ARG A 333 24.67 -11.60 0.98
CA ARG A 333 25.72 -11.07 0.11
C ARG A 333 25.89 -12.04 -1.05
N LEU A 334 25.60 -11.57 -2.26
CA LEU A 334 25.98 -12.28 -3.47
C LEU A 334 27.52 -12.32 -3.48
N GLN A 335 28.13 -13.48 -3.71
CA GLN A 335 29.57 -13.56 -3.92
C GLN A 335 29.94 -12.70 -5.14
N GLY A 336 30.54 -11.52 -4.91
CA GLY A 336 30.98 -10.61 -5.96
C GLY A 336 30.93 -9.12 -5.63
N GLU A 337 30.13 -8.68 -4.65
CA GLU A 337 30.13 -7.29 -4.20
C GLU A 337 31.20 -7.10 -3.12
N GLN A 338 32.45 -6.85 -3.57
CA GLN A 338 33.45 -6.18 -2.74
C GLN A 338 33.12 -4.68 -2.74
N ASP A 339 33.16 -4.08 -1.55
CA ASP A 339 32.95 -2.66 -1.30
C ASP A 339 33.79 -1.80 -2.27
N ILE A 340 33.12 -0.90 -3.00
CA ILE A 340 33.75 0.25 -3.68
C ILE A 340 33.22 1.52 -3.02
#